data_AF-A0A2V9N316-F1
#
_entry.id   AF-A0A2V9N316-F1
#
_cell.length_a   1.000
_cell.length_b   1.000
_cell.length_c   1.000
_cell.angle_alpha   90.00
_cell.angle_beta   90.00
_cell.angle_gamma   90.00
#
_symmetry.space_group_name_H-M   'P 1'
#
loop_
_entity.id
_entity.type
_entity.pdbx_description
1 polymer ?
#
loop_
_entity_poly.entity_id
_entity_poly.type
_entity_poly.pdbx_seq_one_letter_code
_entity_poly.pdbx_strand_id
1 'polypeptide(L)'
;MNLTYLTNFFFVPYGLLVLALPFIFIYGSANRRLRPLLIGFWITFIIGLGGTTPLPRWILGRAFEILTFERFTLSAAFMALPIVGLLAARLIDRHQSKAVAGLAFAAVLTFVLPMVWISISPFSANAGLNVDAVDGFLNRDGHDRYRYLTLGFGNSLPKVSTYTSANSVDGEYNSARLLPEFTHYGTAQLTSAKYFGTAGMEALRMMLRHAAHYGLKYIFVHDPYYEPLVSFAGWQKVETYDSGSITVWSREDIPPARPIPSDAMPTAIEGLLWGTLPLASSILAILFAFMIPDGARVRKNQLYEFPVHDEEGALIQEAR
;
A
#
# COMPACT_ATOMS: atom_id res chain seq x y z
N MET A 1 1.27 15.29 -18.19
CA MET A 1 1.43 14.65 -16.86
C MET A 1 0.05 14.26 -16.39
N ASN A 2 -0.21 12.98 -16.09
CA ASN A 2 -1.55 12.54 -15.68
C ASN A 2 -1.79 12.97 -14.22
N LEU A 3 -2.76 13.85 -13.99
CA LEU A 3 -3.08 14.41 -12.67
C LEU A 3 -3.43 13.30 -11.66
N THR A 4 -4.02 12.21 -12.12
CA THR A 4 -4.34 11.04 -11.30
C THR A 4 -3.09 10.36 -10.77
N TYR A 5 -2.06 10.18 -11.60
CA TYR A 5 -0.79 9.62 -11.13
C TYR A 5 -0.12 10.54 -10.12
N LEU A 6 -0.10 11.85 -10.38
CA LEU A 6 0.48 12.82 -9.44
C LEU A 6 -0.24 12.79 -8.09
N THR A 7 -1.56 12.68 -8.10
CA THR A 7 -2.35 12.63 -6.87
C THR A 7 -2.07 11.35 -6.10
N ASN A 8 -2.13 10.19 -6.77
CA ASN A 8 -1.99 8.88 -6.12
C ASN A 8 -0.57 8.53 -5.68
N PHE A 9 0.48 8.96 -6.40
CA PHE A 9 1.86 8.60 -6.09
C PHE A 9 2.65 9.71 -5.38
N PHE A 10 2.14 10.94 -5.35
CA PHE A 10 2.86 12.07 -4.74
C PHE A 10 2.05 12.80 -3.67
N PHE A 11 0.89 13.38 -4.01
CA PHE A 11 0.17 14.19 -3.02
C PHE A 11 -0.45 13.38 -1.90
N VAL A 12 -1.17 12.31 -2.24
CA VAL A 12 -1.87 11.49 -1.24
C VAL A 12 -0.88 10.78 -0.31
N PRO A 13 0.17 10.09 -0.79
CA PRO A 13 1.05 9.35 0.11
C PRO A 13 1.94 10.24 0.99
N TYR A 14 2.42 11.36 0.46
CA TYR A 14 3.33 12.25 1.21
C TYR A 14 2.57 13.34 1.99
N GLY A 15 1.33 13.65 1.64
CA GLY A 15 0.52 14.70 2.29
C GLY A 15 1.28 16.02 2.43
N LEU A 16 1.33 16.57 3.65
CA LEU A 16 2.07 17.82 3.88
C LEU A 16 3.59 17.63 4.05
N LEU A 17 4.10 16.39 4.06
CA LEU A 17 5.55 16.15 4.01
C LEU A 17 6.17 16.75 2.74
N VAL A 18 5.38 16.92 1.68
CA VAL A 18 5.77 17.60 0.44
C VAL A 18 6.32 19.01 0.71
N LEU A 19 5.76 19.74 1.68
CA LEU A 19 6.23 21.07 2.05
C LEU A 19 7.62 21.05 2.70
N ALA A 20 8.02 19.92 3.28
CA ALA A 20 9.33 19.74 3.89
C ALA A 20 10.42 19.32 2.89
N LEU A 21 10.08 19.00 1.63
CA LEU A 21 11.06 18.54 0.61
C LEU A 21 12.25 19.50 0.41
N PRO A 22 12.07 20.84 0.30
CA PRO A 22 13.19 21.75 0.18
C PRO A 22 14.12 21.69 1.39
N PHE A 23 13.54 21.55 2.59
CA PHE A 23 14.31 21.43 3.81
C PHE A 23 15.07 20.10 3.88
N ILE A 24 14.42 18.99 3.50
CA ILE A 24 15.04 17.67 3.45
C ILE A 24 16.32 17.72 2.60
N PHE A 25 16.25 18.35 1.42
CA PHE A 25 17.40 18.51 0.54
C PHE A 25 18.51 19.40 1.15
N ILE A 26 18.15 20.59 1.62
CA ILE A 26 19.14 21.57 2.13
C ILE A 26 19.83 21.04 3.40
N TYR A 27 19.07 20.54 4.37
CA TYR A 27 19.64 20.05 5.63
C TYR A 27 20.35 18.72 5.49
N GLY A 28 19.78 17.80 4.72
CA GLY A 28 20.39 16.50 4.48
C GLY A 28 21.74 16.63 3.76
N SER A 29 21.89 17.61 2.87
CA SER A 29 23.14 17.84 2.14
C SER A 29 24.19 18.61 2.95
N ALA A 30 23.74 19.59 3.76
CA ALA A 30 24.60 20.38 4.63
C ALA A 30 25.27 19.54 5.73
N ASN A 31 24.55 18.58 6.33
CA ASN A 31 25.09 17.75 7.40
C ASN A 31 25.67 16.42 6.87
N ARG A 32 27.00 16.25 6.96
CA ARG A 32 27.69 15.02 6.52
C ARG A 32 27.11 13.74 7.11
N ARG A 33 26.59 13.77 8.34
CA ARG A 33 26.00 12.60 9.02
C ARG A 33 24.65 12.18 8.43
N LEU A 34 23.91 13.10 7.82
CA LEU A 34 22.59 12.85 7.23
C LEU A 34 22.66 12.46 5.75
N ARG A 35 23.81 12.59 5.11
CA ARG A 35 23.97 12.30 3.67
C ARG A 35 23.59 10.86 3.28
N PRO A 36 23.99 9.80 4.03
CA PRO A 36 23.56 8.45 3.68
C PRO A 36 22.04 8.29 3.71
N LEU A 37 21.40 8.88 4.72
CA LEU A 37 19.95 8.90 4.86
C LEU A 37 19.28 9.68 3.72
N LEU A 38 19.83 10.85 3.36
CA LEU A 38 19.35 11.66 2.24
C LEU A 38 19.48 10.93 0.89
N ILE A 39 20.57 10.20 0.66
CA ILE A 39 20.76 9.41 -0.56
C ILE A 39 19.72 8.28 -0.62
N GLY A 40 19.55 7.54 0.48
CA GLY A 40 18.51 6.51 0.57
C GLY A 40 17.11 7.08 0.33
N PHE A 41 16.81 8.24 0.93
CA PHE A 41 15.58 9.00 0.69
C PHE A 41 15.40 9.30 -0.79
N TRP A 42 16.38 9.89 -1.48
CA TRP A 42 16.22 10.25 -2.90
C TRP A 42 16.03 9.05 -3.82
N ILE A 43 16.77 7.96 -3.59
CA ILE A 43 16.64 6.73 -4.38
C ILE A 43 15.22 6.18 -4.23
N THR A 44 14.75 6.02 -2.99
CA THR A 44 13.42 5.48 -2.70
C THR A 44 12.31 6.44 -3.12
N PHE A 45 12.48 7.75 -2.93
CA PHE A 45 11.54 8.78 -3.35
C PHE A 45 11.36 8.77 -4.87
N ILE A 46 12.46 8.81 -5.63
CA ILE A 46 12.43 8.82 -7.10
C ILE A 46 11.74 7.56 -7.63
N ILE A 47 12.08 6.38 -7.10
CA ILE A 47 11.43 5.14 -7.52
C ILE A 47 9.94 5.14 -7.12
N GLY A 48 9.63 5.60 -5.91
CA GLY A 48 8.27 5.67 -5.36
C GLY A 48 7.34 6.63 -6.10
N LEU A 49 7.88 7.59 -6.85
CA LEU A 49 7.10 8.44 -7.76
C LEU A 49 6.40 7.64 -8.88
N GLY A 50 6.82 6.40 -9.14
CA GLY A 50 6.17 5.48 -10.07
C GLY A 50 5.96 6.10 -11.45
N GLY A 51 4.71 6.11 -11.91
CA GLY A 51 4.33 6.64 -13.24
C GLY A 51 4.27 8.16 -13.36
N THR A 52 4.55 8.93 -12.29
CA THR A 52 4.54 10.41 -12.37
C THR A 52 5.72 10.97 -13.15
N THR A 53 6.83 10.24 -13.20
CA THR A 53 8.01 10.57 -14.00
C THR A 53 8.43 9.36 -14.87
N PRO A 54 9.11 9.55 -16.00
CA PRO A 54 9.56 8.42 -16.83
C PRO A 54 10.74 7.65 -16.20
N LEU A 55 11.39 8.21 -15.19
CA LEU A 55 12.64 7.72 -14.63
C LEU A 55 12.53 6.32 -13.99
N PRO A 56 11.52 6.02 -13.15
CA PRO A 56 11.36 4.66 -12.61
C PRO A 56 11.16 3.62 -13.70
N ARG A 57 10.46 3.96 -14.78
CA ARG A 57 10.25 3.05 -15.92
C ARG A 57 11.56 2.77 -16.67
N TRP A 58 12.41 3.78 -16.85
CA TRP A 58 13.73 3.61 -17.48
C TRP A 58 14.68 2.78 -16.64
N ILE A 59 14.67 2.96 -15.32
CA ILE A 59 15.56 2.23 -14.40
C ILE A 59 15.10 0.77 -14.23
N LEU A 60 13.80 0.54 -14.06
CA LEU A 60 13.25 -0.76 -13.70
C LEU A 60 12.85 -1.63 -14.90
N GLY A 61 12.69 -1.03 -16.10
CA GLY A 61 12.26 -1.74 -17.29
C GLY A 61 10.94 -2.48 -17.06
N ARG A 62 10.93 -3.80 -17.30
CA ARG A 62 9.73 -4.66 -17.10
C ARG A 62 9.29 -4.75 -15.63
N ALA A 63 10.21 -4.62 -14.67
CA ALA A 63 9.84 -4.69 -13.25
C ALA A 63 8.91 -3.53 -12.83
N PHE A 64 8.90 -2.43 -13.60
CA PHE A 64 7.99 -1.31 -13.40
C PHE A 64 6.51 -1.73 -13.43
N GLU A 65 6.16 -2.72 -14.27
CA GLU A 65 4.77 -3.16 -14.48
C GLU A 65 4.26 -4.07 -13.36
N ILE A 66 5.16 -4.59 -12.53
CA ILE A 66 4.86 -5.58 -11.48
C ILE A 66 5.02 -4.99 -10.07
N LEU A 67 5.96 -4.05 -9.91
CA LEU A 67 6.32 -3.49 -8.60
C LEU A 67 5.22 -2.63 -7.99
N THR A 68 4.96 -2.85 -6.71
CA THR A 68 4.11 -1.97 -5.89
C THR A 68 4.94 -0.79 -5.37
N PHE A 69 4.79 0.38 -5.99
CA PHE A 69 5.58 1.58 -5.68
C PHE A 69 5.39 2.12 -4.26
N GLU A 70 4.25 1.82 -3.62
CA GLU A 70 3.91 2.20 -2.24
C GLU A 70 5.03 1.85 -1.24
N ARG A 71 5.73 0.73 -1.45
CA ARG A 71 6.84 0.28 -0.58
C ARG A 71 8.01 1.26 -0.57
N PHE A 72 8.30 1.85 -1.73
CA PHE A 72 9.35 2.85 -1.87
C PHE A 72 8.91 4.18 -1.29
N THR A 73 7.65 4.55 -1.48
CA THR A 73 7.05 5.74 -0.88
C THR A 73 7.07 5.70 0.64
N LEU A 74 6.70 4.56 1.25
CA LEU A 74 6.81 4.33 2.69
C LEU A 74 8.26 4.45 3.16
N SER A 75 9.20 3.84 2.44
CA SER A 75 10.63 3.89 2.77
C SER A 75 11.17 5.32 2.72
N ALA A 76 10.81 6.08 1.68
CA ALA A 76 11.18 7.48 1.55
C ALA A 76 10.61 8.31 2.69
N ALA A 77 9.32 8.16 3.02
CA ALA A 77 8.70 8.86 4.13
C ALA A 77 9.42 8.57 5.45
N PHE A 78 9.73 7.31 5.76
CA PHE A 78 10.48 6.94 6.96
C PHE A 78 11.89 7.52 6.99
N MET A 79 12.61 7.49 5.87
CA MET A 79 13.96 8.07 5.81
C MET A 79 13.95 9.60 5.94
N ALA A 80 12.85 10.27 5.56
CA ALA A 80 12.69 11.71 5.74
C ALA A 80 12.45 12.11 7.21
N LEU A 81 11.83 11.24 8.02
CA LEU A 81 11.38 11.60 9.38
C LEU A 81 12.47 12.18 10.29
N PRO A 82 13.71 11.64 10.37
CA PRO A 82 14.74 12.23 11.23
C PRO A 82 15.12 13.65 10.80
N ILE A 83 15.16 13.93 9.49
CA ILE A 83 15.48 15.26 8.95
C ILE A 83 14.34 16.23 9.24
N VAL A 84 13.10 15.79 9.05
CA VAL A 84 11.90 16.58 9.39
C VAL A 84 11.77 16.78 10.90
N GLY A 85 12.21 15.83 11.72
CA GLY A 85 12.28 15.98 13.17
C GLY A 85 13.23 17.11 13.59
N LEU A 86 14.36 17.28 12.90
CA LEU A 86 15.27 18.41 13.14
C LEU A 86 14.64 19.76 12.72
N LEU A 87 13.84 19.77 11.66
CA LEU A 87 13.03 20.95 11.29
C LEU A 87 12.04 21.27 12.40
N ALA A 88 11.30 20.26 12.85
CA ALA A 88 10.29 20.40 13.89
C ALA A 88 10.91 20.95 15.19
N ALA A 89 12.03 20.40 15.64
CA ALA A 89 12.75 20.88 16.81
C ALA A 89 13.09 22.38 16.69
N ARG A 90 13.70 22.80 15.56
CA ARG A 90 14.05 24.21 15.34
C ARG A 90 12.84 25.14 15.28
N LEU A 91 11.75 24.68 14.67
CA LEU A 91 10.51 25.46 14.61
C LEU A 91 9.92 25.64 16.01
N ILE A 92 9.92 24.59 16.82
CA ILE A 92 9.45 24.60 18.20
C ILE A 92 10.34 25.51 19.05
N ASP A 93 11.67 25.41 18.93
CA ASP A 93 12.58 26.29 19.68
C ASP A 93 12.32 27.78 19.35
N ARG A 94 12.07 28.10 18.08
CA ARG A 94 11.91 29.48 17.62
C ARG A 94 10.51 30.07 17.82
N HIS A 95 9.46 29.28 17.62
CA HIS A 95 8.07 29.76 17.62
C HIS A 95 7.20 29.10 18.69
N GLN A 96 7.78 28.22 19.51
CA GLN A 96 7.20 27.62 20.71
C GLN A 96 5.83 26.99 20.41
N SER A 97 4.79 27.36 21.16
CA SER A 97 3.43 26.80 21.05
C SER A 97 2.82 26.95 19.66
N LYS A 98 3.14 28.02 18.91
CA LYS A 98 2.62 28.23 17.54
C LYS A 98 3.16 27.17 16.57
N ALA A 99 4.43 26.80 16.70
CA ALA A 99 5.03 25.75 15.89
C ALA A 99 4.44 24.37 16.24
N VAL A 100 4.25 24.08 17.53
CA VAL A 100 3.60 22.83 17.96
C VAL A 100 2.21 22.72 17.34
N ALA A 101 1.39 23.77 17.43
CA ALA A 101 0.04 23.78 16.85
C ALA A 101 0.07 23.61 15.32
N GLY A 102 0.98 24.33 14.62
CA GLY A 102 1.11 24.23 13.18
C GLY A 102 1.57 22.84 12.70
N LEU A 103 2.55 22.23 13.39
CA LEU A 103 3.04 20.89 13.08
C LEU A 103 1.99 19.81 13.38
N ALA A 104 1.27 19.94 14.49
CA ALA A 104 0.16 19.03 14.84
C ALA A 104 -0.96 19.12 13.79
N PHE A 105 -1.35 20.33 13.40
CA PHE A 105 -2.31 20.54 12.32
C PHE A 105 -1.82 19.92 11.01
N ALA A 106 -0.54 20.10 10.68
CA ALA A 106 0.03 19.52 9.46
C ALA A 106 0.05 17.99 9.47
N ALA A 107 0.33 17.39 10.63
CA ALA A 107 0.27 15.94 10.82
C ALA A 107 -1.16 15.42 10.64
N VAL A 108 -2.15 16.07 11.27
CA VAL A 108 -3.57 15.71 11.12
C VAL A 108 -4.00 15.79 9.66
N LEU A 109 -3.67 16.89 8.96
CA LEU A 109 -4.06 17.04 7.56
C LEU A 109 -3.41 15.98 6.66
N THR A 110 -2.16 15.59 6.97
CA THR A 110 -1.46 14.50 6.27
C THR A 110 -2.22 13.17 6.37
N PHE A 111 -2.88 12.88 7.49
CA PHE A 111 -3.72 11.67 7.64
C PHE A 111 -5.12 11.82 7.05
N VAL A 112 -5.71 13.02 7.10
CA VAL A 112 -7.07 13.28 6.58
C VAL A 112 -7.09 13.25 5.06
N LEU A 113 -6.05 13.76 4.39
CA LEU A 113 -5.99 13.85 2.93
C LEU A 113 -6.21 12.48 2.23
N PRO A 114 -5.50 11.39 2.58
CA PRO A 114 -5.78 10.07 2.04
C PRO A 114 -7.20 9.57 2.30
N MET A 115 -7.76 9.82 3.49
CA MET A 115 -9.11 9.35 3.84
C MET A 115 -10.18 10.03 3.00
N VAL A 116 -10.05 11.35 2.82
CA VAL A 116 -10.93 12.12 1.94
C VAL A 116 -10.78 11.64 0.50
N TRP A 117 -9.54 11.46 0.02
CA TRP A 117 -9.28 10.97 -1.33
C TRP A 117 -9.91 9.60 -1.58
N ILE A 118 -9.74 8.64 -0.67
CA ILE A 118 -10.36 7.30 -0.78
C ILE A 118 -11.89 7.40 -0.85
N SER A 119 -12.50 8.26 -0.03
CA SER A 119 -13.96 8.44 0.05
C SER A 119 -14.57 9.00 -1.26
N ILE A 120 -13.85 9.89 -1.95
CA ILE A 120 -14.34 10.52 -3.20
C ILE A 120 -13.82 9.82 -4.46
N SER A 121 -12.77 9.02 -4.36
CA SER A 121 -12.18 8.35 -5.52
C SER A 121 -13.08 7.21 -6.02
N PRO A 122 -13.17 6.99 -7.34
CA PRO A 122 -13.88 5.84 -7.90
C PRO A 122 -13.17 4.50 -7.63
N PHE A 123 -11.96 4.57 -7.06
CA PHE A 123 -11.14 3.43 -6.61
C PHE A 123 -11.42 3.09 -5.15
N SER A 124 -12.55 3.56 -4.59
CA SER A 124 -12.93 3.36 -3.20
C SER A 124 -12.75 1.89 -2.82
N ALA A 125 -11.95 1.66 -1.78
CA ALA A 125 -11.78 0.34 -1.22
C ALA A 125 -13.16 -0.15 -0.77
N ASN A 126 -13.71 -1.19 -1.41
CA ASN A 126 -14.87 -1.94 -0.93
C ASN A 126 -14.53 -2.73 0.34
N ALA A 127 -13.70 -2.18 1.24
CA ALA A 127 -13.17 -2.79 2.45
C ALA A 127 -14.25 -3.09 3.51
N GLY A 128 -15.49 -2.63 3.28
CA GLY A 128 -16.65 -2.93 4.12
C GLY A 128 -17.57 -4.01 3.57
N LEU A 129 -17.26 -4.65 2.44
CA LEU A 129 -18.12 -5.70 1.87
C LEU A 129 -18.16 -6.91 2.82
N ASN A 130 -19.36 -7.34 3.21
CA ASN A 130 -19.53 -8.57 3.97
C ASN A 130 -19.40 -9.76 3.03
N VAL A 131 -18.30 -10.52 3.19
CA VAL A 131 -17.99 -11.69 2.37
C VAL A 131 -18.27 -13.01 3.09
N ASP A 132 -18.85 -13.00 4.29
CA ASP A 132 -19.02 -14.19 5.11
C ASP A 132 -19.91 -15.24 4.40
N ALA A 133 -20.89 -14.78 3.61
CA ALA A 133 -21.73 -15.65 2.77
C ALA A 133 -20.96 -16.27 1.60
N VAL A 134 -19.98 -15.55 1.03
CA VAL A 134 -19.08 -16.06 -0.01
C VAL A 134 -18.18 -17.14 0.57
N ASP A 135 -17.59 -16.88 1.74
CA ASP A 135 -16.74 -17.83 2.45
C ASP A 135 -17.52 -19.10 2.82
N GLY A 136 -18.74 -18.93 3.36
CA GLY A 136 -19.65 -20.02 3.68
C GLY A 136 -20.05 -20.86 2.47
N PHE A 137 -20.31 -20.22 1.33
CA PHE A 137 -20.60 -20.91 0.08
C PHE A 137 -19.40 -21.71 -0.44
N LEU A 138 -18.20 -21.13 -0.42
CA LEU A 138 -17.01 -21.80 -0.96
C LEU A 138 -16.52 -22.97 -0.08
N ASN A 139 -16.77 -22.90 1.23
CA ASN A 139 -16.36 -23.92 2.18
C ASN A 139 -17.39 -25.06 2.38
N ARG A 140 -18.55 -25.02 1.71
CA ARG A 140 -19.57 -26.09 1.78
C ARG A 140 -19.58 -26.97 0.52
N ASP A 141 -20.21 -28.14 0.64
CA ASP A 141 -20.60 -29.02 -0.47
C ASP A 141 -19.47 -29.42 -1.46
N GLY A 142 -18.21 -29.35 -1.00
CA GLY A 142 -17.04 -29.65 -1.83
C GLY A 142 -16.82 -28.65 -2.97
N HIS A 143 -17.21 -27.39 -2.77
CA HIS A 143 -17.01 -26.27 -3.70
C HIS A 143 -15.52 -25.87 -3.82
N ASP A 144 -14.71 -26.17 -2.81
CA ASP A 144 -13.25 -26.03 -2.77
C ASP A 144 -12.50 -26.79 -3.88
N ARG A 145 -13.12 -27.83 -4.44
CA ARG A 145 -12.63 -28.56 -5.61
C ARG A 145 -12.65 -27.75 -6.90
N TYR A 146 -13.30 -26.58 -6.90
CA TYR A 146 -13.37 -25.68 -8.03
C TYR A 146 -12.71 -24.35 -7.69
N ARG A 147 -12.33 -23.60 -8.73
CA ARG A 147 -11.86 -22.23 -8.56
C ARG A 147 -12.99 -21.23 -8.63
N TYR A 148 -12.75 -20.09 -7.99
CA TYR A 148 -13.66 -18.95 -8.05
C TYR A 148 -12.98 -17.69 -8.59
N LEU A 149 -13.81 -16.72 -8.93
CA LEU A 149 -13.43 -15.37 -9.30
C LEU A 149 -14.41 -14.39 -8.63
N THR A 150 -13.89 -13.27 -8.14
CA THR A 150 -14.72 -12.17 -7.61
C THR A 150 -14.68 -10.98 -8.57
N LEU A 151 -15.80 -10.32 -8.81
CA LEU A 151 -15.92 -9.14 -9.67
C LEU A 151 -16.58 -8.01 -8.88
N GLY A 152 -15.89 -6.88 -8.75
CA GLY A 152 -16.33 -5.74 -7.94
C GLY A 152 -15.97 -5.83 -6.45
N PHE A 153 -15.18 -6.80 -6.00
CA PHE A 153 -14.82 -6.95 -4.58
C PHE A 153 -13.68 -6.01 -4.15
N GLY A 154 -12.83 -5.59 -5.08
CA GLY A 154 -11.68 -4.73 -4.79
C GLY A 154 -10.85 -5.30 -3.63
N ASN A 155 -10.61 -4.48 -2.61
CA ASN A 155 -9.80 -4.84 -1.44
C ASN A 155 -10.43 -5.90 -0.51
N SER A 156 -11.66 -6.36 -0.79
CA SER A 156 -12.28 -7.48 -0.06
C SER A 156 -11.95 -8.86 -0.64
N LEU A 157 -11.39 -8.93 -1.86
CA LEU A 157 -10.86 -10.18 -2.44
C LEU A 157 -9.89 -10.92 -1.48
N PRO A 158 -8.85 -10.29 -0.92
CA PRO A 158 -7.92 -10.99 -0.03
C PRO A 158 -8.58 -11.52 1.25
N LYS A 159 -9.67 -10.90 1.71
CA LYS A 159 -10.45 -11.43 2.85
C LYS A 159 -11.03 -12.79 2.49
N VAL A 160 -11.67 -12.92 1.32
CA VAL A 160 -12.20 -14.21 0.82
C VAL A 160 -11.09 -15.25 0.73
N SER A 161 -9.97 -14.90 0.08
CA SER A 161 -8.82 -15.80 -0.08
C SER A 161 -8.18 -16.26 1.23
N THR A 162 -8.37 -15.53 2.33
CA THR A 162 -7.82 -15.89 3.65
C THR A 162 -8.71 -16.89 4.39
N TYR A 163 -10.03 -16.81 4.22
CA TYR A 163 -11.00 -17.61 4.98
C TYR A 163 -11.60 -18.79 4.18
N THR A 164 -11.24 -18.96 2.92
CA THR A 164 -11.66 -20.10 2.10
C THR A 164 -10.53 -21.07 1.77
N SER A 165 -10.89 -22.34 1.64
CA SER A 165 -10.02 -23.40 1.11
C SER A 165 -10.03 -23.48 -0.41
N ALA A 166 -11.01 -22.85 -1.07
CA ALA A 166 -11.09 -22.81 -2.52
C ALA A 166 -9.97 -21.94 -3.11
N ASN A 167 -9.37 -22.37 -4.22
CA ASN A 167 -8.36 -21.55 -4.89
C ASN A 167 -9.03 -20.52 -5.83
N SER A 168 -8.49 -19.31 -5.91
CA SER A 168 -8.93 -18.30 -6.88
C SER A 168 -8.05 -18.34 -8.14
N VAL A 169 -8.61 -17.92 -9.29
CA VAL A 169 -7.82 -17.61 -10.50
C VAL A 169 -7.24 -16.19 -10.49
N ASP A 170 -7.69 -15.35 -9.56
CA ASP A 170 -7.23 -13.97 -9.34
C ASP A 170 -6.64 -13.81 -7.92
N GLY A 171 -5.88 -12.75 -7.68
CA GLY A 171 -5.27 -12.51 -6.38
C GLY A 171 -4.61 -11.15 -6.26
N GLU A 172 -4.28 -10.74 -5.03
CA GLU A 172 -3.60 -9.48 -4.72
C GLU A 172 -2.13 -9.46 -5.13
N TYR A 173 -1.48 -10.63 -5.18
CA TYR A 173 -0.05 -10.70 -5.45
C TYR A 173 0.26 -10.61 -6.94
N ASN A 174 0.58 -9.39 -7.41
CA ASN A 174 0.85 -9.09 -8.82
C ASN A 174 1.89 -10.03 -9.46
N SER A 175 2.98 -10.33 -8.77
CA SER A 175 4.06 -11.16 -9.33
C SER A 175 3.67 -12.63 -9.53
N ALA A 176 2.65 -13.11 -8.82
CA ALA A 176 2.14 -14.48 -8.99
C ALA A 176 1.12 -14.61 -10.12
N ARG A 177 0.79 -13.53 -10.83
CA ARG A 177 -0.13 -13.56 -11.99
C ARG A 177 0.58 -14.07 -13.25
N LEU A 178 0.93 -15.36 -13.21
CA LEU A 178 1.70 -16.02 -14.26
C LEU A 178 0.83 -16.65 -15.36
N LEU A 179 -0.50 -16.63 -15.23
CA LEU A 179 -1.36 -17.23 -16.26
C LEU A 179 -1.24 -16.43 -17.57
N PRO A 180 -1.30 -17.09 -18.74
CA PRO A 180 -1.21 -16.44 -20.04
C PRO A 180 -2.18 -15.26 -20.23
N GLU A 181 -3.39 -15.37 -19.66
CA GLU A 181 -4.44 -14.35 -19.71
C GLU A 181 -4.07 -13.07 -18.95
N PHE A 182 -3.22 -13.16 -17.93
CA PHE A 182 -2.71 -11.98 -17.22
C PHE A 182 -1.49 -11.39 -17.94
N THR A 183 -0.55 -12.24 -18.35
CA THR A 183 0.73 -11.81 -18.91
C THR A 183 0.59 -11.21 -20.31
N HIS A 184 -0.35 -11.67 -21.13
CA HIS A 184 -0.53 -11.16 -22.48
C HIS A 184 -1.13 -9.74 -22.52
N TYR A 185 -2.02 -9.43 -21.57
CA TYR A 185 -2.73 -8.15 -21.53
C TYR A 185 -2.15 -7.18 -20.48
N GLY A 186 -1.21 -7.62 -19.65
CA GLY A 186 -0.56 -6.77 -18.65
C GLY A 186 -1.54 -6.22 -17.61
N THR A 187 -2.52 -7.03 -17.21
CA THR A 187 -3.62 -6.56 -16.37
C THR A 187 -3.34 -6.76 -14.90
N ALA A 188 -3.92 -5.86 -14.09
CA ALA A 188 -3.96 -6.02 -12.66
C ALA A 188 -5.11 -6.98 -12.27
N GLN A 189 -5.75 -6.77 -11.13
CA GLN A 189 -6.79 -7.67 -10.61
C GLN A 189 -8.00 -7.72 -11.55
N LEU A 190 -8.48 -8.93 -11.87
CA LEU A 190 -9.71 -9.12 -12.65
C LEU A 190 -10.93 -8.63 -11.89
N THR A 191 -10.91 -8.66 -10.55
CA THR A 191 -12.01 -8.08 -9.76
C THR A 191 -12.28 -6.60 -10.10
N SER A 192 -11.27 -5.90 -10.62
CA SER A 192 -11.31 -4.48 -10.94
C SER A 192 -11.05 -4.24 -12.44
N ALA A 193 -11.25 -5.25 -13.29
CA ALA A 193 -10.94 -5.25 -14.73
C ALA A 193 -11.43 -4.00 -15.47
N LYS A 194 -12.64 -3.50 -15.17
CA LYS A 194 -13.21 -2.31 -15.83
C LYS A 194 -12.36 -1.05 -15.68
N TYR A 195 -11.61 -0.93 -14.58
CA TYR A 195 -10.76 0.22 -14.30
C TYR A 195 -9.43 0.17 -15.06
N PHE A 196 -9.07 -0.98 -15.62
CA PHE A 196 -7.87 -1.18 -16.45
C PHE A 196 -8.18 -1.09 -17.96
N GLY A 197 -9.35 -0.57 -18.32
CA GLY A 197 -9.74 -0.30 -19.70
C GLY A 197 -9.85 -1.56 -20.56
N THR A 198 -9.47 -1.44 -21.83
CA THR A 198 -9.61 -2.53 -22.81
C THR A 198 -8.78 -3.75 -22.44
N ALA A 199 -7.53 -3.55 -22.02
CA ALA A 199 -6.64 -4.63 -21.58
C ALA A 199 -7.26 -5.43 -20.43
N GLY A 200 -7.76 -4.74 -19.38
CA GLY A 200 -8.44 -5.35 -18.24
C GLY A 200 -9.62 -6.23 -18.66
N MET A 201 -10.49 -5.67 -19.49
CA MET A 201 -11.68 -6.38 -19.97
C MET A 201 -11.36 -7.54 -20.93
N GLU A 202 -10.30 -7.43 -21.72
CA GLU A 202 -9.83 -8.51 -22.59
C GLU A 202 -9.24 -9.67 -21.78
N ALA A 203 -8.46 -9.40 -20.73
CA ALA A 203 -7.98 -10.44 -19.82
C ALA A 203 -9.13 -11.17 -19.13
N LEU A 204 -10.13 -10.43 -18.64
CA LEU A 204 -11.33 -11.02 -18.05
C LEU A 204 -12.07 -11.90 -19.08
N ARG A 205 -12.28 -11.40 -20.30
CA ARG A 205 -12.93 -12.16 -21.38
C ARG A 205 -12.16 -13.45 -21.71
N MET A 206 -10.84 -13.40 -21.77
CA MET A 206 -10.00 -14.57 -22.05
C MET A 206 -10.00 -15.56 -20.89
N MET A 207 -9.99 -15.09 -19.64
CA MET A 207 -10.16 -15.94 -18.45
C MET A 207 -11.50 -16.70 -18.50
N LEU A 208 -12.61 -16.01 -18.82
CA LEU A 208 -13.93 -16.63 -18.96
C LEU A 208 -13.96 -17.65 -20.11
N ARG A 209 -13.28 -17.37 -21.23
CA ARG A 209 -13.16 -18.29 -22.35
C ARG A 209 -12.42 -19.58 -21.98
N HIS A 210 -11.37 -19.48 -21.17
CA HIS A 210 -10.55 -20.63 -20.75
C HIS A 210 -10.92 -21.17 -19.36
N ALA A 211 -12.08 -20.78 -18.81
CA ALA A 211 -12.49 -21.15 -17.45
C ALA A 211 -12.45 -22.66 -17.18
N ALA A 212 -12.85 -23.49 -18.14
CA ALA A 212 -12.82 -24.94 -18.01
C ALA A 212 -11.40 -25.50 -17.82
N HIS A 213 -10.39 -24.87 -18.43
CA HIS A 213 -8.99 -25.26 -18.26
C HIS A 213 -8.51 -25.00 -16.82
N TYR A 214 -8.98 -23.90 -16.22
CA TYR A 214 -8.64 -23.50 -14.86
C TYR A 214 -9.58 -24.07 -13.79
N GLY A 215 -10.66 -24.78 -14.16
CA GLY A 215 -11.69 -25.22 -13.22
C GLY A 215 -12.42 -24.05 -12.55
N LEU A 216 -12.51 -22.89 -13.23
CA LEU A 216 -13.23 -21.71 -12.75
C LEU A 216 -14.74 -21.96 -12.88
N LYS A 217 -15.39 -22.33 -11.78
CA LYS A 217 -16.81 -22.67 -11.74
C LYS A 217 -17.66 -21.54 -11.21
N TYR A 218 -17.20 -20.88 -10.15
CA TYR A 218 -17.99 -19.91 -9.40
C TYR A 218 -17.51 -18.48 -9.67
N ILE A 219 -18.44 -17.58 -9.96
CA ILE A 219 -18.15 -16.15 -10.09
C ILE A 219 -19.06 -15.39 -9.14
N PHE A 220 -18.46 -14.62 -8.24
CA PHE A 220 -19.17 -13.72 -7.33
C PHE A 220 -19.15 -12.32 -7.91
N VAL A 221 -20.32 -11.75 -8.17
CA VAL A 221 -20.45 -10.43 -8.76
C VAL A 221 -21.07 -9.49 -7.73
N HIS A 222 -20.31 -8.47 -7.33
CA HIS A 222 -20.81 -7.36 -6.52
C HIS A 222 -21.16 -6.15 -7.39
N ASP A 223 -20.44 -5.97 -8.49
CA ASP A 223 -20.63 -4.86 -9.42
C ASP A 223 -21.46 -5.30 -10.64
N PRO A 224 -22.71 -4.83 -10.78
CA PRO A 224 -23.61 -5.24 -11.86
C PRO A 224 -23.06 -4.99 -13.26
N TYR A 225 -22.06 -4.11 -13.41
CA TYR A 225 -21.37 -3.87 -14.68
C TYR A 225 -20.88 -5.17 -15.35
N TYR A 226 -20.49 -6.17 -14.56
CA TYR A 226 -19.95 -7.43 -15.09
C TYR A 226 -21.02 -8.49 -15.39
N GLU A 227 -22.25 -8.36 -14.87
CA GLU A 227 -23.29 -9.38 -15.03
C GLU A 227 -23.60 -9.71 -16.50
N PRO A 228 -23.72 -8.75 -17.43
CA PRO A 228 -23.95 -9.06 -18.84
C PRO A 228 -22.84 -9.94 -19.42
N LEU A 229 -21.57 -9.62 -19.13
CA LEU A 229 -20.43 -10.38 -19.62
C LEU A 229 -20.44 -11.82 -19.10
N VAL A 230 -20.71 -12.00 -17.81
CA VAL A 230 -20.79 -13.32 -17.15
C VAL A 230 -21.94 -14.15 -17.72
N SER A 231 -23.12 -13.52 -17.88
CA SER A 231 -24.30 -14.16 -18.46
C SER A 231 -24.08 -14.58 -19.92
N PHE A 232 -23.54 -13.69 -20.76
CA PHE A 232 -23.21 -14.03 -22.16
C PHE A 232 -22.12 -15.09 -22.29
N ALA A 233 -21.22 -15.20 -21.31
CA ALA A 233 -20.21 -16.26 -21.26
C ALA A 233 -20.76 -17.62 -20.79
N GLY A 234 -22.05 -17.72 -20.49
CA GLY A 234 -22.77 -18.96 -20.21
C GLY A 234 -22.92 -19.32 -18.73
N TRP A 235 -22.51 -18.44 -17.80
CA TRP A 235 -22.79 -18.66 -16.39
C TRP A 235 -24.25 -18.34 -16.06
N GLN A 236 -24.80 -19.08 -15.11
CA GLN A 236 -26.15 -18.91 -14.60
C GLN A 236 -26.13 -18.46 -13.15
N LYS A 237 -26.99 -17.50 -12.82
CA LYS A 237 -27.16 -17.01 -11.45
C LYS A 237 -27.82 -18.08 -10.58
N VAL A 238 -27.19 -18.44 -9.46
CA VAL A 238 -27.63 -19.51 -8.56
C VAL A 238 -28.17 -18.95 -7.26
N GLU A 239 -27.39 -18.09 -6.61
CA GLU A 239 -27.70 -17.55 -5.28
C GLU A 239 -27.47 -16.04 -5.25
N THR A 240 -28.03 -15.38 -4.26
CA THR A 240 -27.85 -13.95 -4.03
C THR A 240 -27.75 -13.72 -2.53
N TYR A 241 -26.76 -12.95 -2.12
CA TYR A 241 -26.43 -12.68 -0.73
C TYR A 241 -26.50 -11.19 -0.43
N ASP A 242 -26.43 -10.88 0.87
CA ASP A 242 -26.32 -9.51 1.38
C ASP A 242 -27.38 -8.57 0.77
N SER A 243 -28.64 -9.00 0.88
CA SER A 243 -29.81 -8.26 0.39
C SER A 243 -29.79 -7.93 -1.11
N GLY A 244 -29.06 -8.67 -1.93
CA GLY A 244 -28.95 -8.40 -3.37
C GLY A 244 -27.59 -7.90 -3.83
N SER A 245 -26.70 -7.54 -2.91
CA SER A 245 -25.44 -6.88 -3.24
C SER A 245 -24.42 -7.83 -3.87
N ILE A 246 -24.47 -9.13 -3.59
CA ILE A 246 -23.57 -10.14 -4.16
C ILE A 246 -24.40 -11.21 -4.85
N THR A 247 -24.11 -11.48 -6.12
CA THR A 247 -24.74 -12.53 -6.89
C THR A 247 -23.74 -13.64 -7.20
N VAL A 248 -24.15 -14.90 -6.99
CA VAL A 248 -23.33 -16.07 -7.29
C VAL A 248 -23.73 -16.62 -8.63
N TRP A 249 -22.75 -16.82 -9.49
CA TRP A 249 -22.93 -17.37 -10.82
C TRP A 249 -22.15 -18.67 -10.93
N SER A 250 -22.75 -19.70 -11.52
CA SER A 250 -22.09 -21.00 -11.73
C SER A 250 -22.29 -21.53 -13.14
N ARG A 251 -21.40 -22.45 -13.54
CA ARG A 251 -21.46 -23.15 -14.83
C ARG A 251 -21.25 -24.65 -14.61
N GLU A 252 -22.13 -25.48 -15.15
CA GLU A 252 -22.14 -26.93 -14.85
C GLU A 252 -21.08 -27.74 -15.63
N ASP A 253 -20.66 -27.26 -16.80
CA ASP A 253 -19.69 -27.91 -17.70
C ASP A 253 -18.22 -27.80 -17.23
N ILE A 254 -17.97 -27.20 -16.06
CA ILE A 254 -16.62 -26.97 -15.55
C ILE A 254 -16.10 -28.20 -14.81
N PRO A 255 -14.96 -28.79 -15.22
CA PRO A 255 -14.33 -29.88 -14.48
C PRO A 255 -13.69 -29.37 -13.18
N PRO A 256 -13.47 -30.25 -12.18
CA PRO A 256 -12.73 -29.89 -10.97
C PRO A 256 -11.36 -29.29 -11.28
N ALA A 257 -10.95 -28.34 -10.43
CA ALA A 257 -9.70 -27.63 -10.53
C ALA A 257 -8.52 -28.60 -10.42
N ARG A 258 -7.62 -28.54 -11.40
CA ARG A 258 -6.34 -29.26 -11.35
C ARG A 258 -5.30 -28.41 -10.60
N PRO A 259 -4.37 -29.02 -9.85
CA PRO A 259 -3.22 -28.31 -9.30
C PRO A 259 -2.44 -27.63 -10.41
N ILE A 260 -2.13 -26.34 -10.23
CA ILE A 260 -1.26 -25.59 -11.12
C ILE A 260 0.03 -25.37 -10.33
N PRO A 261 1.17 -25.94 -10.76
CA PRO A 261 2.43 -25.72 -10.07
C PRO A 261 2.78 -24.24 -10.13
N SER A 262 3.10 -23.67 -8.97
CA SER A 262 3.55 -22.29 -8.84
C SER A 262 4.81 -22.26 -7.99
N ASP A 263 5.84 -21.60 -8.51
CA ASP A 263 7.08 -21.27 -7.80
C ASP A 263 6.88 -20.15 -6.77
N ALA A 264 5.73 -19.47 -6.82
CA ALA A 264 5.38 -18.38 -5.91
C ALA A 264 4.69 -18.86 -4.62
N MET A 265 4.45 -20.16 -4.45
CA MET A 265 3.89 -20.70 -3.20
C MET A 265 4.97 -20.74 -2.12
N PRO A 266 4.82 -19.96 -1.02
CA PRO A 266 5.82 -19.96 0.04
C PRO A 266 5.83 -21.30 0.77
N THR A 267 7.02 -21.72 1.16
CA THR A 267 7.21 -22.88 2.04
C THR A 267 6.69 -22.59 3.44
N ALA A 268 6.44 -23.64 4.22
CA ALA A 268 6.02 -23.50 5.62
C ALA A 268 7.04 -22.70 6.47
N ILE A 269 8.34 -22.83 6.16
CA ILE A 269 9.41 -22.08 6.83
C ILE A 269 9.34 -20.60 6.47
N GLU A 270 9.16 -20.27 5.19
CA GLU A 270 8.97 -18.88 4.78
C GLU A 270 7.74 -18.28 5.47
N GLY A 271 6.62 -19.01 5.52
CA GLY A 271 5.42 -18.59 6.27
C GLY A 271 5.70 -18.31 7.75
N LEU A 272 6.44 -19.20 8.42
CA LEU A 272 6.83 -19.02 9.83
C LEU A 272 7.73 -17.80 10.03
N LEU A 273 8.74 -17.63 9.16
CA LEU A 273 9.65 -16.48 9.21
C LEU A 273 8.88 -15.18 9.00
N TRP A 274 7.98 -15.12 8.02
CA TRP A 274 7.14 -13.94 7.77
C TRP A 274 6.23 -13.60 8.95
N GLY A 275 5.66 -14.61 9.62
CA GLY A 275 4.79 -14.40 10.78
C GLY A 275 5.52 -14.03 12.07
N THR A 276 6.78 -14.44 12.25
CA THR A 276 7.49 -14.33 13.54
C THR A 276 8.63 -13.31 13.52
N LEU A 277 9.38 -13.20 12.42
CA LEU A 277 10.62 -12.42 12.38
C LEU A 277 10.39 -10.91 12.59
N PRO A 278 9.38 -10.25 12.00
CA PRO A 278 9.13 -8.82 12.25
C PRO A 278 8.82 -8.51 13.72
N LEU A 279 8.01 -9.36 14.36
CA LEU A 279 7.66 -9.23 15.78
C LEU A 279 8.88 -9.49 16.67
N ALA A 280 9.62 -10.57 16.40
CA ALA A 280 10.82 -10.92 17.14
C ALA A 280 11.90 -9.83 17.02
N SER A 281 12.10 -9.27 15.83
CA SER A 281 13.04 -8.16 15.58
C SER A 281 12.64 -6.90 16.34
N SER A 282 11.34 -6.56 16.35
CA SER A 282 10.83 -5.40 17.11
C SER A 282 11.00 -5.58 18.62
N ILE A 283 10.66 -6.77 19.14
CA ILE A 283 10.87 -7.11 20.55
C ILE A 283 12.35 -7.04 20.90
N LEU A 284 13.23 -7.60 20.07
CA LEU A 284 14.67 -7.57 20.27
C LEU A 284 15.21 -6.14 20.27
N ALA A 285 14.75 -5.28 19.36
CA ALA A 285 15.15 -3.88 19.31
C ALA A 285 14.73 -3.12 20.58
N ILE A 286 13.52 -3.36 21.09
CA ILE A 286 13.04 -2.79 22.36
C ILE A 286 13.90 -3.29 23.52
N LEU A 287 14.18 -4.59 23.58
CA LEU A 287 15.05 -5.17 24.61
C LEU A 287 16.45 -4.55 24.57
N PHE A 288 17.05 -4.39 23.39
CA PHE A 288 18.34 -3.72 23.25
C PHE A 288 18.31 -2.26 23.68
N ALA A 289 17.23 -1.52 23.38
CA ALA A 289 17.08 -0.15 23.85
C ALA A 289 17.04 -0.05 25.40
N PHE A 290 16.50 -1.06 26.09
CA PHE A 290 16.51 -1.11 27.56
C PHE A 290 17.81 -1.67 28.15
N MET A 291 18.40 -2.67 27.50
CA MET A 291 19.52 -3.44 28.04
C MET A 291 20.89 -2.85 27.72
N ILE A 292 21.03 -2.11 26.61
CA ILE A 292 22.26 -1.40 26.27
C ILE A 292 22.21 -0.07 27.03
N PRO A 293 23.00 0.11 28.09
CA PRO A 293 23.04 1.39 28.78
C PRO A 293 23.55 2.41 27.77
N ASP A 294 22.85 3.53 27.61
CA ASP A 294 23.45 4.72 27.02
C ASP A 294 24.67 5.08 27.88
N GLY A 295 25.86 4.63 27.48
CA GLY A 295 27.13 5.00 28.09
C GLY A 295 27.39 6.52 28.03
N ALA A 296 26.50 7.24 27.35
CA ALA A 296 26.40 8.69 27.29
C ALA A 296 25.20 9.24 28.09
N ARG A 297 24.77 8.59 29.20
CA ARG A 297 24.11 9.32 30.30
C ARG A 297 25.07 10.39 30.78
N VAL A 298 25.01 11.53 30.10
CA VAL A 298 25.39 12.87 30.54
C VAL A 298 26.68 12.87 31.33
N ARG A 299 27.82 13.18 30.69
CA ARG A 299 28.87 13.89 31.44
C ARG A 299 28.20 15.13 32.02
N LYS A 300 27.75 15.06 33.27
CA LYS A 300 27.15 16.17 34.02
C LYS A 300 28.08 17.39 34.08
N ASN A 301 29.33 17.24 33.68
CA ASN A 301 30.34 18.30 33.65
C ASN A 301 30.42 19.08 32.33
N GLN A 302 29.49 18.89 31.38
CA GLN A 302 29.31 19.81 30.25
C GLN A 302 27.85 20.27 30.18
N LEU A 303 27.35 20.84 31.27
CA LEU A 303 26.26 21.81 31.18
C LEU A 303 26.86 23.06 30.55
N TYR A 304 26.62 23.29 29.26
CA TYR A 304 26.77 24.63 28.71
C TYR A 304 25.67 25.46 29.36
N GLU A 305 26.04 26.37 30.27
CA GLU A 305 25.13 27.40 30.73
C GLU A 305 24.58 28.11 29.49
N PHE A 306 23.25 28.15 29.38
CA PHE A 306 22.62 29.02 28.41
C PHE A 306 23.13 30.43 28.68
N PRO A 307 23.67 31.15 27.68
CA PRO A 307 24.04 32.54 27.89
C PRO A 307 22.76 33.27 28.30
N VAL A 308 22.72 33.68 29.58
CA VAL A 308 21.71 34.61 30.07
C VAL A 308 21.92 35.87 29.24
N HIS A 309 20.91 36.28 28.49
CA HIS A 309 20.92 37.60 27.89
C HIS A 309 20.94 38.60 29.04
N ASP A 310 22.10 39.21 29.25
CA ASP A 310 22.30 40.22 30.26
C ASP A 310 21.59 41.50 29.79
N GLU A 311 20.30 41.64 30.13
CA GLU A 311 19.50 42.82 29.79
C GLU A 311 20.01 44.08 30.51
N GLU A 312 20.88 43.96 31.52
CA GLU A 312 21.45 45.10 32.24
C GLU A 312 22.48 45.91 31.42
N GLY A 313 23.10 45.31 30.40
CA GLY A 313 24.08 46.00 29.56
C GLY A 313 23.48 46.89 28.46
N ALA A 314 22.25 46.61 28.02
CA ALA A 314 21.61 47.33 26.93
C ALA A 314 20.99 48.66 27.38
N LEU A 315 20.54 48.76 28.64
CA LEU A 315 19.93 49.99 29.17
C LEU A 315 20.95 51.07 29.55
N ILE A 316 22.23 50.74 29.71
CA ILE A 316 23.27 51.72 30.08
C ILE A 316 23.84 52.45 28.85
N GLN A 317 23.74 51.89 27.64
CA GLN A 317 24.24 52.54 26.42
C GLN A 317 23.28 53.55 25.78
N GLU A 318 21.99 53.56 26.14
CA GLU A 318 21.04 54.57 25.63
C GLU A 318 20.95 55.83 26.51
N ALA A 319 21.71 55.90 27.61
CA ALA A 319 21.69 57.02 28.56
C ALA A 319 23.05 57.76 28.70
N ARG A 320 23.86 57.81 27.64
CA ARG A 320 25.06 58.68 27.59
C ARG A 320 25.16 59.48 26.30
#